data_AF-A0A8B6FVM9-F1
#
_entry.id   AF-A0A8B6FVM9-F1
#
_cell.length_a   1.000
_cell.length_b   1.000
_cell.length_c   1.000
_cell.angle_alpha   90.00
_cell.angle_beta   90.00
_cell.angle_gamma   90.00
#
_symmetry.space_group_name_H-M   'P 1'
#
loop_
_entity.id
_entity.type
_entity.pdbx_description
1 polymer ?
#
loop_
_entity_poly.entity_id
_entity_poly.type
_entity_poly.pdbx_seq_one_letter_code
_entity_poly.pdbx_strand_id
1 'polypeptide(L)'
;MNCRKIPLIILLILMCSVFSLYMIFFNHGPPEEILKTNLKKSAGKKANEDVDELTDSEIAWRKFIKDNNYVAIGTLWDSCDGDKDTIGKVILLPDKQSGGIKSRTFVNVTFDEEYNGGELGISVKYNGKDLYDNKWDFCSIDENEEEEDRQVFCPYKPGFHAWITDRKVPKYLPKGTYFSKTWLTDGDGELVACGFSEFVL
;
A
#
# COMPACT_ATOMS: atom_id res chain seq x y z
N MET A 1 7.12 46.64 -24.18
CA MET A 1 6.53 45.45 -23.53
C MET A 1 5.04 45.69 -23.33
N ASN A 2 4.19 45.12 -24.21
CA ASN A 2 2.73 45.23 -24.06
C ASN A 2 2.25 44.20 -23.03
N CYS A 3 2.10 44.63 -21.78
CA CYS A 3 1.45 43.84 -20.75
C CYS A 3 -0.05 43.80 -21.06
N ARG A 4 -0.52 42.77 -21.79
CA ARG A 4 -1.94 42.53 -22.04
C ARG A 4 -2.60 42.33 -20.67
N LYS A 5 -3.46 43.26 -20.26
CA LYS A 5 -4.28 43.13 -19.06
C LYS A 5 -5.16 41.89 -19.24
N ILE A 6 -4.80 40.79 -18.60
CA ILE A 6 -5.72 39.66 -18.45
C ILE A 6 -6.93 40.23 -17.71
N PRO A 7 -8.15 40.20 -18.27
CA PRO A 7 -9.31 40.70 -17.58
C PRO A 7 -9.47 39.90 -16.29
N LEU A 8 -9.66 40.60 -15.17
CA LEU A 8 -9.73 40.04 -13.82
C LEU A 8 -10.76 38.89 -13.72
N ILE A 9 -11.80 38.93 -14.57
CA ILE A 9 -12.80 37.88 -14.76
C ILE A 9 -12.18 36.55 -15.20
N ILE A 10 -11.23 36.54 -16.14
CA ILE A 10 -10.58 35.31 -16.61
C ILE A 10 -9.73 34.69 -15.49
N LEU A 11 -9.02 35.52 -14.72
CA LEU A 11 -8.25 35.04 -13.56
C LEU A 11 -9.17 34.42 -12.50
N LEU A 12 -10.31 35.06 -12.23
CA LEU A 12 -11.31 34.54 -11.29
C LEU A 12 -11.87 33.19 -11.74
N ILE A 13 -12.24 33.06 -13.03
CA ILE A 13 -12.73 31.80 -13.60
C ILE A 13 -11.68 30.69 -13.46
N LEU A 14 -10.41 31.00 -13.72
CA LEU A 14 -9.32 30.04 -13.60
C LEU A 14 -9.07 29.62 -12.14
N MET A 15 -9.16 30.56 -11.18
CA MET A 15 -9.07 30.20 -9.76
C MET A 15 -10.25 29.34 -9.30
N CYS A 16 -11.47 29.67 -9.73
CA CYS A 16 -12.66 28.87 -9.42
C CYS A 16 -12.59 27.47 -10.04
N SER A 17 -12.04 27.33 -11.25
CA SER A 17 -11.89 26.02 -11.89
C SER A 17 -10.85 25.16 -11.18
N VAL A 18 -9.69 25.72 -10.84
CA VAL A 18 -8.65 25.02 -10.05
C VAL A 18 -9.21 24.61 -8.67
N PHE A 19 -9.91 25.51 -7.98
CA PHE A 19 -10.53 25.20 -6.70
C PHE A 19 -11.58 24.08 -6.82
N SER A 20 -12.43 24.13 -7.84
CA SER A 20 -13.43 23.09 -8.08
C SER A 20 -12.79 21.73 -8.36
N LEU A 21 -11.74 21.69 -9.19
CA LEU A 21 -10.97 20.47 -9.45
C LEU A 21 -10.33 19.93 -8.17
N TYR A 22 -9.76 20.81 -7.34
CA TYR A 22 -9.24 20.42 -6.03
C TYR A 22 -10.30 19.78 -5.14
N MET A 23 -11.46 20.41 -5.00
CA MET A 23 -12.54 19.92 -4.15
C MET A 23 -13.14 18.61 -4.65
N ILE A 24 -13.23 18.42 -5.97
CA ILE A 24 -13.79 17.21 -6.58
C ILE A 24 -12.79 16.04 -6.46
N PHE A 25 -11.54 16.26 -6.85
CA PHE A 25 -10.57 15.17 -7.01
C PHE A 25 -9.61 15.00 -5.84
N PHE A 26 -9.25 16.04 -5.11
CA PHE A 26 -8.12 15.98 -4.15
C PHE A 26 -8.54 16.20 -2.69
N ASN A 27 -9.74 16.73 -2.44
CA ASN A 27 -10.26 16.83 -1.08
C ASN A 27 -10.90 15.50 -0.64
N HIS A 28 -10.15 14.64 0.06
CA HIS A 28 -10.55 13.28 0.46
C HIS A 28 -11.66 13.21 1.51
N GLY A 29 -11.98 14.31 2.18
CA GLY A 29 -12.84 14.27 3.36
C GLY A 29 -12.11 13.71 4.59
N PRO A 30 -12.85 13.42 5.67
CA PRO A 30 -12.26 12.97 6.92
C PRO A 30 -11.82 11.49 6.85
N PRO A 31 -10.78 11.08 7.62
CA PRO A 31 -10.25 9.71 7.61
C PRO A 31 -11.29 8.62 7.84
N GLU A 32 -12.29 8.89 8.68
CA GLU A 32 -13.36 7.96 9.04
C GLU A 32 -14.21 7.54 7.83
N GLU A 33 -14.44 8.46 6.88
CA GLU A 33 -15.18 8.17 5.65
C GLU A 33 -14.38 7.27 4.71
N ILE A 34 -13.07 7.51 4.61
CA ILE A 34 -12.15 6.69 3.81
C ILE A 34 -12.09 5.27 4.37
N LEU A 35 -11.94 5.13 5.69
CA LEU A 35 -11.94 3.83 6.38
C LEU A 35 -13.25 3.08 6.17
N LYS A 36 -14.40 3.76 6.32
CA LYS A 36 -15.72 3.17 6.12
C LYS A 36 -15.92 2.70 4.67
N THR A 37 -15.42 3.44 3.70
CA THR A 37 -15.50 3.08 2.28
C THR A 37 -14.71 1.81 1.98
N ASN A 38 -13.48 1.72 2.47
CA ASN A 38 -12.64 0.53 2.31
C ASN A 38 -13.21 -0.68 3.06
N LEU A 39 -13.75 -0.49 4.28
CA LEU A 39 -14.38 -1.57 5.04
C LEU A 39 -15.55 -2.21 4.29
N LYS A 40 -16.42 -1.40 3.67
CA LYS A 40 -17.55 -1.89 2.86
C LYS A 40 -17.07 -2.69 1.66
N LYS A 41 -16.01 -2.23 1.00
CA LYS A 41 -15.44 -2.91 -0.17
C LYS A 41 -14.84 -4.27 0.20
N SER A 42 -14.07 -4.33 1.29
CA SER A 42 -13.50 -5.59 1.78
C SER A 42 -14.58 -6.58 2.23
N ALA A 43 -15.70 -6.11 2.77
CA ALA A 43 -16.84 -6.96 3.11
C ALA A 43 -17.54 -7.54 1.86
N GLY A 44 -17.62 -6.78 0.77
CA GLY A 44 -18.22 -7.23 -0.49
C GLY A 44 -17.42 -8.34 -1.21
N LYS A 45 -16.09 -8.36 -1.06
CA LYS A 45 -15.24 -9.42 -1.64
C LYS A 45 -15.43 -10.78 -0.95
N LYS A 46 -15.62 -10.79 0.38
CA LYS A 46 -15.82 -12.02 1.17
C LYS A 46 -17.09 -12.81 0.80
N ALA A 47 -18.04 -12.21 0.08
CA ALA A 47 -19.27 -12.88 -0.33
C ALA A 47 -19.13 -13.73 -1.60
N ASN A 48 -18.03 -13.58 -2.36
CA ASN A 48 -17.81 -14.22 -3.66
C ASN A 48 -16.57 -15.13 -3.72
N GLU A 49 -15.83 -15.29 -2.61
CA GLU A 49 -14.76 -16.27 -2.53
C GLU A 49 -15.40 -17.61 -2.15
N ASP A 50 -15.51 -18.51 -3.15
CA ASP A 50 -15.76 -19.92 -2.96
C ASP A 50 -14.81 -20.47 -1.88
N VAL A 51 -15.31 -21.41 -1.07
CA VAL A 51 -14.67 -21.92 0.14
C VAL A 51 -13.46 -22.80 -0.24
N ASP A 52 -12.36 -22.16 -0.63
CA ASP A 52 -11.05 -22.80 -0.57
C ASP A 52 -10.66 -22.97 0.91
N GLU A 53 -10.07 -24.11 1.23
CA GLU A 53 -9.58 -24.41 2.57
C GLU A 53 -8.52 -23.38 2.96
N LEU A 54 -8.87 -22.50 3.90
CA LEU A 54 -7.96 -21.45 4.38
C LEU A 54 -6.81 -22.09 5.14
N THR A 55 -5.58 -21.66 4.86
CA THR A 55 -4.42 -22.08 5.67
C THR A 55 -4.55 -21.56 7.10
N ASP A 56 -3.91 -22.27 8.05
CA ASP A 56 -3.85 -21.84 9.45
C ASP A 56 -3.29 -20.43 9.60
N SER A 57 -2.34 -20.06 8.73
CA SER A 57 -1.77 -18.72 8.69
C SER A 57 -2.82 -17.65 8.32
N GLU A 58 -3.62 -17.88 7.27
CA GLU A 58 -4.69 -16.94 6.89
C GLU A 58 -5.77 -16.84 7.96
N ILE A 59 -6.10 -17.94 8.66
CA ILE A 59 -7.02 -17.93 9.81
C ILE A 59 -6.48 -17.03 10.92
N ALA A 60 -5.19 -17.17 11.28
CA ALA A 60 -4.54 -16.36 12.30
C ALA A 60 -4.54 -14.87 11.94
N TRP A 61 -4.19 -14.52 10.69
CA TRP A 61 -4.22 -13.14 10.21
C TRP A 61 -5.64 -12.56 10.19
N ARG A 62 -6.63 -13.32 9.72
CA ARG A 62 -8.04 -12.88 9.75
C ARG A 62 -8.51 -12.61 11.18
N LYS A 63 -8.13 -13.47 12.13
CA LYS A 63 -8.41 -13.26 13.56
C LYS A 63 -7.73 -11.99 14.08
N PHE A 64 -6.44 -11.80 13.80
CA PHE A 64 -5.70 -10.60 14.19
C PHE A 64 -6.36 -9.31 13.68
N ILE A 65 -6.74 -9.26 12.40
CA ILE A 65 -7.43 -8.11 11.81
C ILE A 65 -8.78 -7.86 12.50
N LYS A 66 -9.55 -8.93 12.75
CA LYS A 66 -10.87 -8.84 13.39
C LYS A 66 -10.77 -8.35 14.83
N ASP A 67 -9.90 -8.95 15.63
CA ASP A 67 -9.76 -8.64 17.06
C ASP A 67 -9.31 -7.19 17.30
N ASN A 68 -8.56 -6.62 16.35
CA ASN A 68 -8.08 -5.23 16.42
C ASN A 68 -8.98 -4.22 15.69
N ASN A 69 -10.10 -4.67 15.09
CA ASN A 69 -11.00 -3.83 14.28
C ASN A 69 -10.28 -3.07 13.15
N TYR A 70 -9.30 -3.71 12.50
CA TYR A 70 -8.55 -3.08 11.42
C TYR A 70 -9.28 -3.12 10.08
N VAL A 71 -9.05 -2.09 9.27
CA VAL A 71 -9.49 -2.05 7.87
C VAL A 71 -8.37 -2.58 6.99
N ALA A 72 -8.40 -3.88 6.67
CA ALA A 72 -7.44 -4.50 5.76
C ALA A 72 -7.74 -4.17 4.31
N ILE A 73 -6.70 -3.74 3.58
CA ILE A 73 -6.73 -3.40 2.15
C ILE A 73 -5.82 -4.30 1.31
N GLY A 74 -4.95 -5.09 1.92
CA GLY A 74 -4.05 -5.98 1.20
C GLY A 74 -3.53 -7.15 2.02
N THR A 75 -2.96 -8.12 1.32
CA THR A 75 -2.37 -9.34 1.86
C THR A 75 -1.01 -9.57 1.20
N LEU A 76 -0.07 -10.15 1.96
CA LEU A 76 1.24 -10.59 1.50
C LEU A 76 1.34 -12.11 1.67
N TRP A 77 2.00 -12.76 0.73
CA TRP A 77 2.24 -14.20 0.66
C TRP A 77 3.72 -14.49 0.43
N ASP A 78 4.16 -15.66 0.87
CA ASP A 78 5.49 -16.23 0.64
C ASP A 78 5.70 -16.79 -0.77
N SER A 79 4.64 -16.90 -1.57
CA SER A 79 4.72 -17.23 -2.99
C SER A 79 3.63 -16.49 -3.79
N CYS A 80 3.90 -16.30 -5.08
CA CYS A 80 2.93 -15.76 -6.03
C CYS A 80 2.17 -16.82 -6.81
N ASP A 81 2.68 -18.04 -6.83
CA ASP A 81 2.16 -19.16 -7.61
C ASP A 81 2.06 -20.41 -6.72
N GLY A 82 1.08 -21.27 -7.02
CA GLY A 82 0.85 -22.50 -6.26
C GLY A 82 0.29 -22.27 -4.85
N ASP A 83 0.65 -23.20 -3.94
CA ASP A 83 0.30 -23.12 -2.53
C ASP A 83 1.06 -21.97 -1.88
N LYS A 84 0.34 -21.17 -1.09
CA LYS A 84 0.86 -19.93 -0.52
C LYS A 84 0.38 -19.76 0.91
N ASP A 85 1.28 -19.37 1.79
CA ASP A 85 0.95 -18.96 3.14
C ASP A 85 0.91 -17.45 3.28
N THR A 86 0.00 -16.98 4.11
CA THR A 86 -0.13 -15.54 4.35
C THR A 86 0.96 -15.09 5.31
N ILE A 87 1.90 -14.29 4.82
CA ILE A 87 2.98 -13.75 5.65
C ILE A 87 2.69 -12.34 6.16
N GLY A 88 1.63 -11.68 5.66
CA GLY A 88 1.36 -10.31 6.09
C GLY A 88 0.03 -9.72 5.66
N LYS A 89 -0.30 -8.58 6.27
CA LYS A 89 -1.49 -7.78 5.96
C LYS A 89 -1.15 -6.30 5.87
N VAL A 90 -1.81 -5.62 4.95
CA VAL A 90 -1.78 -4.16 4.81
C VAL A 90 -3.10 -3.60 5.30
N ILE A 91 -3.04 -2.66 6.26
CA ILE A 91 -4.20 -2.04 6.87
C ILE A 91 -4.18 -0.52 6.69
N LEU A 92 -5.33 0.12 6.86
CA LEU A 92 -5.47 1.56 6.97
C LEU A 92 -5.68 2.00 8.42
N LEU A 93 -5.03 3.09 8.79
CA LEU A 93 -5.17 3.76 10.08
C LEU A 93 -5.33 5.28 9.88
N PRO A 94 -6.01 6.00 10.78
CA PRO A 94 -5.95 7.46 10.80
C PRO A 94 -4.52 7.94 11.04
N ASP A 95 -4.06 8.90 10.25
CA ASP A 95 -2.83 9.63 10.52
C ASP A 95 -3.14 10.87 11.36
N LYS A 96 -2.95 10.72 12.68
CA LYS A 96 -3.17 11.79 13.66
C LYS A 96 -2.20 12.96 13.53
N GLN A 97 -1.02 12.76 12.92
CA GLN A 97 -0.02 13.80 12.79
C GLN A 97 -0.32 14.71 11.59
N SER A 98 -0.58 14.12 10.42
CA SER A 98 -0.78 14.88 9.19
C SER A 98 -2.24 15.24 8.91
N GLY A 99 -3.21 14.61 9.59
CA GLY A 99 -4.64 14.80 9.34
C GLY A 99 -5.04 14.16 8.01
N GLY A 100 -5.07 12.82 8.00
CA GLY A 100 -5.35 11.97 6.84
C GLY A 100 -5.39 10.49 7.23
N ILE A 101 -4.98 9.61 6.32
CA ILE A 101 -4.77 8.18 6.61
C ILE A 101 -3.33 7.78 6.30
N LYS A 102 -2.91 6.68 6.93
CA LYS A 102 -1.66 5.98 6.62
C LYS A 102 -1.96 4.50 6.39
N SER A 103 -1.15 3.86 5.55
CA SER A 103 -1.09 2.41 5.51
C SER A 103 -0.11 1.91 6.55
N ARG A 104 -0.45 0.78 7.17
CA ARG A 104 0.46 0.00 8.01
C ARG A 104 0.56 -1.40 7.45
N THR A 105 1.76 -1.85 7.19
CA THR A 105 2.05 -3.21 6.73
C THR A 105 2.64 -4.00 7.90
N PHE A 106 2.04 -5.15 8.20
CA PHE A 106 2.61 -6.15 9.09
C PHE A 106 3.13 -7.30 8.25
N VAL A 107 4.34 -7.76 8.53
CA VAL A 107 4.92 -8.93 7.87
C VAL A 107 5.61 -9.80 8.91
N ASN A 108 5.40 -11.11 8.77
CA ASN A 108 6.00 -12.19 9.51
C ASN A 108 6.50 -13.21 8.48
N VAL A 109 7.81 -13.27 8.26
CA VAL A 109 8.42 -14.21 7.30
C VAL A 109 9.44 -15.08 8.01
N THR A 110 9.61 -16.31 7.53
CA THR A 110 10.68 -17.20 7.96
C THR A 110 11.58 -17.48 6.76
N PHE A 111 12.88 -17.25 6.90
CA PHE A 111 13.86 -17.62 5.89
C PHE A 111 14.52 -18.94 6.30
N ASP A 112 14.48 -19.95 5.41
CA ASP A 112 15.16 -21.23 5.65
C ASP A 112 16.68 -21.12 5.48
N GLU A 113 17.11 -20.22 4.61
CA GLU A 113 18.52 -19.94 4.30
C GLU A 113 18.84 -18.45 4.47
N GLU A 114 20.12 -18.08 4.34
CA GLU A 114 20.53 -16.68 4.40
C GLU A 114 20.01 -15.94 3.16
N TYR A 115 19.15 -14.94 3.38
CA TYR A 115 18.62 -14.13 2.30
C TYR A 115 19.53 -12.91 2.05
N ASN A 116 20.18 -12.92 0.90
CA ASN A 116 21.19 -11.94 0.50
C ASN A 116 20.64 -10.74 -0.27
N GLY A 117 19.32 -10.67 -0.49
CA GLY A 117 18.69 -9.62 -1.28
C GLY A 117 18.20 -10.08 -2.65
N GLY A 118 17.77 -9.11 -3.45
CA GLY A 118 17.19 -9.28 -4.78
C GLY A 118 16.42 -8.03 -5.18
N GLU A 119 15.45 -8.14 -6.09
CA GLU A 119 14.65 -7.00 -6.54
C GLU A 119 13.33 -6.88 -5.77
N LEU A 120 13.04 -5.68 -5.26
CA LEU A 120 11.68 -5.29 -4.86
C LEU A 120 11.00 -4.56 -6.02
N GLY A 121 9.94 -5.16 -6.56
CA GLY A 121 9.09 -4.53 -7.57
C GLY A 121 7.77 -4.02 -6.99
N ILE A 122 7.33 -2.84 -7.46
CA ILE A 122 6.02 -2.26 -7.13
C ILE A 122 5.36 -1.77 -8.41
N SER A 123 4.16 -2.27 -8.68
CA SER A 123 3.28 -1.79 -9.74
C SER A 123 1.98 -1.26 -9.14
N VAL A 124 1.54 -0.09 -9.57
CA VAL A 124 0.33 0.60 -9.10
C VAL A 124 -0.54 1.00 -10.28
N LYS A 125 -1.84 0.69 -10.18
CA LYS A 125 -2.88 1.13 -11.11
C LYS A 125 -3.83 2.11 -10.42
N TYR A 126 -4.20 3.16 -11.13
CA TYR A 126 -5.24 4.12 -10.74
C TYR A 126 -6.43 4.02 -11.69
N ASN A 127 -7.60 3.68 -11.15
CA ASN A 127 -8.84 3.44 -11.91
C ASN A 127 -8.61 2.50 -13.12
N GLY A 128 -7.82 1.45 -12.91
CA GLY A 128 -7.50 0.44 -13.93
C GLY A 128 -6.39 0.83 -14.91
N LYS A 129 -5.86 2.06 -14.85
CA LYS A 129 -4.74 2.52 -15.69
C LYS A 129 -3.43 2.46 -14.93
N ASP A 130 -2.35 2.11 -15.60
CA ASP A 130 -1.02 2.08 -14.99
C ASP A 130 -0.62 3.50 -14.55
N LEU A 131 -0.24 3.61 -13.29
CA LEU A 131 0.17 4.86 -12.65
C LEU A 131 1.66 4.86 -12.34
N TYR A 132 2.17 3.73 -11.87
CA TYR A 132 3.54 3.59 -11.40
C TYR A 132 4.00 2.15 -11.59
N ASP A 133 5.23 1.97 -12.05
CA ASP A 133 5.89 0.68 -12.11
C ASP A 133 7.38 0.93 -11.94
N ASN A 134 7.96 0.34 -10.89
CA ASN A 134 9.39 0.47 -10.64
C ASN A 134 9.93 -0.71 -9.85
N LYS A 135 11.24 -0.86 -9.93
CA LYS A 135 12.01 -1.86 -9.20
C LYS A 135 13.22 -1.24 -8.56
N TRP A 136 13.60 -1.76 -7.40
CA TRP A 136 14.81 -1.39 -6.69
C TRP A 136 15.52 -2.64 -6.23
N ASP A 137 16.84 -2.53 -6.06
CA ASP A 137 17.55 -3.49 -5.24
C ASP A 137 17.04 -3.35 -3.80
N PHE A 138 16.53 -4.46 -3.26
CA PHE A 138 15.86 -4.48 -1.97
C PHE A 138 16.79 -4.03 -0.85
N CYS A 139 18.06 -4.45 -0.89
CA CYS A 139 19.01 -4.19 0.19
C CYS A 139 19.48 -2.73 0.26
N SER A 140 19.32 -1.98 -0.83
CA SER A 140 19.69 -0.56 -0.91
C SER A 140 18.52 0.41 -0.73
N ILE A 141 17.29 -0.07 -0.53
CA ILE A 141 16.10 0.79 -0.51
C ILE A 141 16.10 1.83 0.62
N ASP A 142 16.68 1.48 1.77
CA ASP A 142 16.74 2.33 2.96
C ASP A 142 18.19 2.74 3.29
N GLU A 143 19.15 2.62 2.35
CA GLU A 143 20.56 2.94 2.62
C GLU A 143 20.81 4.41 2.96
N ASN A 144 19.93 5.31 2.51
CA ASN A 144 20.03 6.75 2.77
C ASN A 144 19.17 7.21 3.95
N GLU A 145 18.41 6.31 4.58
CA GLU A 145 17.60 6.63 5.76
C GLU A 145 18.50 6.62 7.01
N GLU A 146 18.11 7.33 8.06
CA GLU A 146 18.80 7.27 9.34
C GLU A 146 18.73 5.85 9.92
N GLU A 147 19.73 5.41 10.70
CA GLU A 147 19.79 4.03 11.22
C GLU A 147 18.52 3.63 11.99
N GLU A 148 17.86 4.59 12.64
CA GLU A 148 16.61 4.38 13.38
C GLU A 148 15.37 4.20 12.49
N ASP A 149 15.43 4.66 11.24
CA ASP A 149 14.33 4.57 10.26
C ASP A 149 14.54 3.45 9.23
N ARG A 150 15.75 2.88 9.17
CA ARG A 150 16.08 1.76 8.29
C ARG A 150 15.26 0.52 8.65
N GLN A 151 14.60 -0.07 7.66
CA GLN A 151 13.78 -1.29 7.84
C GLN A 151 14.39 -2.51 7.16
N VAL A 152 15.23 -2.28 6.13
CA VAL A 152 15.89 -3.35 5.40
C VAL A 152 17.35 -3.52 5.84
N PHE A 153 17.67 -4.67 6.44
CA PHE A 153 19.02 -5.01 6.91
C PHE A 153 19.48 -6.33 6.30
N CYS A 154 20.06 -6.24 5.11
CA CYS A 154 20.69 -7.40 4.47
C CYS A 154 22.13 -7.63 4.98
N PRO A 155 22.61 -8.89 5.02
CA PRO A 155 21.85 -10.11 4.77
C PRO A 155 20.94 -10.49 5.96
N TYR A 156 19.81 -11.13 5.67
CA TYR A 156 18.94 -11.69 6.69
C TYR A 156 19.38 -13.12 7.02
N LYS A 157 19.68 -13.37 8.29
CA LYS A 157 20.00 -14.71 8.78
C LYS A 157 18.79 -15.64 8.69
N PRO A 158 19.00 -16.96 8.56
CA PRO A 158 17.92 -17.93 8.68
C PRO A 158 17.11 -17.74 9.97
N GLY A 159 15.80 -17.96 9.88
CA GLY A 159 14.87 -17.87 10.99
C GLY A 159 13.74 -16.87 10.77
N PHE A 160 13.01 -16.62 11.86
CA PHE A 160 11.82 -15.77 11.87
C PHE A 160 12.17 -14.28 11.96
N HIS A 161 11.55 -13.48 11.10
CA HIS A 161 11.64 -12.03 11.08
C HIS A 161 10.26 -11.40 11.01
N ALA A 162 10.07 -10.33 11.78
CA ALA A 162 8.81 -9.58 11.79
C ALA A 162 9.08 -8.08 11.73
N TRP A 163 8.31 -7.38 10.90
CA TRP A 163 8.39 -5.92 10.78
C TRP A 163 7.02 -5.27 10.65
N ILE A 164 6.99 -4.01 11.04
CA ILE A 164 5.82 -3.14 10.95
C ILE A 164 6.27 -1.85 10.29
N THR A 165 5.67 -1.54 9.15
CA THR A 165 6.02 -0.36 8.35
C THR A 165 4.81 0.54 8.20
N ASP A 166 4.96 1.82 8.54
CA ASP A 166 3.96 2.84 8.27
C ASP A 166 4.35 3.65 7.03
N ARG A 167 3.40 3.85 6.10
CA ARG A 167 3.57 4.80 4.98
C ARG A 167 2.39 5.77 4.96
N LYS A 168 2.70 7.07 4.94
CA LYS A 168 1.69 8.13 4.89
C LYS A 168 1.05 8.15 3.50
N VAL A 169 -0.28 8.26 3.43
CA VAL A 169 -0.97 8.46 2.15
C VAL A 169 -0.93 9.95 1.81
N PRO A 170 -0.32 10.37 0.69
CA PRO A 170 -0.20 11.78 0.37
C PRO A 170 -1.55 12.44 0.07
N LYS A 171 -1.76 13.64 0.60
CA LYS A 171 -3.00 14.43 0.40
C LYS A 171 -3.24 14.89 -1.04
N TYR A 172 -2.22 14.85 -1.89
CA TYR A 172 -2.32 15.22 -3.29
C TYR A 172 -2.71 14.06 -4.20
N LEU A 173 -2.93 12.84 -3.67
CA LEU A 173 -3.46 11.76 -4.49
C LEU A 173 -4.90 12.08 -4.93
N PRO A 174 -5.30 11.85 -6.17
CA PRO A 174 -6.70 12.00 -6.56
C PRO A 174 -7.59 10.90 -5.97
N LYS A 175 -8.88 11.18 -5.76
CA LYS A 175 -9.88 10.17 -5.40
C LYS A 175 -10.00 9.12 -6.49
N GLY A 176 -10.18 7.87 -6.08
CA GLY A 176 -10.34 6.75 -6.99
C GLY A 176 -9.95 5.42 -6.39
N THR A 177 -9.88 4.40 -7.23
CA THR A 177 -9.42 3.06 -6.84
C THR A 177 -7.96 2.87 -7.24
N TYR A 178 -7.16 2.49 -6.25
CA TYR A 178 -5.76 2.13 -6.38
C TYR A 178 -5.62 0.64 -6.21
N PHE A 179 -4.93 -0.01 -7.14
CA PHE A 179 -4.51 -1.40 -7.01
C PHE A 179 -3.00 -1.42 -7.01
N SER A 180 -2.38 -2.06 -6.02
CA SER A 180 -0.95 -2.28 -5.99
C SER A 180 -0.62 -3.77 -6.04
N LYS A 181 0.41 -4.10 -6.80
CA LYS A 181 1.12 -5.38 -6.75
C LYS A 181 2.54 -5.08 -6.29
N THR A 182 3.01 -5.83 -5.31
CA THR A 182 4.40 -5.81 -4.86
C THR A 182 4.95 -7.22 -4.96
N TRP A 183 6.20 -7.37 -5.35
CA TRP A 183 6.89 -8.67 -5.36
C TRP A 183 8.35 -8.49 -4.97
N LEU A 184 8.90 -9.49 -4.32
CA LEU A 184 10.29 -9.57 -3.91
C LEU A 184 10.92 -10.79 -4.60
N THR A 185 12.10 -10.61 -5.16
CA THR A 185 12.91 -11.72 -5.67
C THR A 185 14.15 -11.95 -4.82
N ASP A 186 14.81 -13.08 -5.02
CA ASP A 186 16.19 -13.29 -4.58
C ASP A 186 17.21 -12.81 -5.64
N GLY A 187 18.49 -13.13 -5.40
CA GLY A 187 19.61 -12.80 -6.28
C GLY A 187 19.63 -13.57 -7.61
N ASP A 188 18.90 -14.68 -7.71
CA ASP A 188 18.74 -15.46 -8.93
C ASP A 188 17.49 -15.02 -9.74
N GLY A 189 16.66 -14.15 -9.14
CA GLY A 189 15.45 -13.60 -9.75
C GLY A 189 14.19 -14.43 -9.48
N GLU A 190 14.28 -15.43 -8.60
CA GLU A 190 13.14 -16.25 -8.19
C GLU A 190 12.25 -15.48 -7.20
N LEU A 191 10.93 -15.68 -7.28
CA LEU A 191 9.97 -14.97 -6.43
C LEU A 191 9.99 -15.52 -5.00
N VAL A 192 10.26 -14.64 -4.05
CA VAL A 192 10.34 -14.96 -2.60
C VAL A 192 9.09 -14.52 -1.86
N ALA A 193 8.43 -13.47 -2.33
CA ALA A 193 7.19 -13.00 -1.74
C ALA A 193 6.44 -12.11 -2.73
N CYS A 194 5.13 -12.01 -2.54
CA CYS A 194 4.38 -10.92 -3.15
C CYS A 194 3.16 -10.51 -2.36
N GLY A 195 2.61 -9.36 -2.71
CA GLY A 195 1.42 -8.84 -2.11
C GLY A 195 0.56 -8.09 -3.10
N PHE A 196 -0.72 -8.08 -2.78
CA PHE A 196 -1.72 -7.30 -3.50
C PHE A 196 -2.47 -6.44 -2.51
N SER A 197 -2.71 -5.19 -2.90
CA SER A 197 -3.61 -4.32 -2.14
C SER A 197 -4.58 -3.61 -3.08
N GLU A 198 -5.78 -3.36 -2.57
CA GLU A 198 -6.77 -2.53 -3.21
C GLU A 198 -7.30 -1.50 -2.23
N PHE A 199 -7.15 -0.24 -2.59
CA PHE A 199 -7.44 0.90 -1.76
C PHE A 199 -8.35 1.87 -2.50
N VAL A 200 -9.37 2.39 -1.83
CA VAL A 200 -10.26 3.42 -2.36
C VAL A 200 -10.08 4.71 -1.57
N LEU A 201 -9.78 5.79 -2.29
CA LEU A 201 -9.62 7.14 -1.76
C LEU A 201 -10.75 8.05 -2.21
#